data_AF-A0A8S9BVM1-F1
#
_entry.id   AF-A0A8S9BVM1-F1
#
_cell.length_a   1.000
_cell.length_b   1.000
_cell.length_c   1.000
_cell.angle_alpha   90.00
_cell.angle_beta   90.00
_cell.angle_gamma   90.00
#
_symmetry.space_group_name_H-M   'P 1'
#
loop_
_entity.id
_entity.type
_entity.pdbx_description
1 polymer ?
#
loop_
_entity_poly.entity_id
_entity_poly.type
_entity_poly.pdbx_seq_one_letter_code
_entity_poly.pdbx_strand_id
1 'polypeptide(L)'
;MWTSLPTALLAFLFVLKPAAARYHKRTITIDACEASTSATATSPGAQFLEQADGISASSASPVVVMSTLTVVPMPVGTFGGVVYSGVPEGTKLPPGVFHSGAATGSGLPSGIFWSGYGTESGSPRPTGGQSGNRTHHHTKNSTRPSSTSSVFPFFSLHDTSSISLPTPTAPSSSASTQSTQVPSTFSSITQKPSSTFVSVTTSISSATSTPSTLPASSASTKIPFLRGVNLGGWLVLEKWMDSDAFTGDFANAADQYTFDSISGASSALEEHWSTYFTESDIQALAATGLNALRIPIGFWAFNNTGTPYLTGADAYLDKAISWARSAGMYVWVDCHGSPGSQNGFDNSGHAGAVEWQTASNLAASISILETMAKKYGSMEYADVVVGLEMTNEPISYGNNQFSVTQSWAQEAYTAIKSSIENPNLVVVMHDAFQGASAWTSVAQSLIGANGGKKTFGIDTHLYQLYTDADNALTQAQHISEACSWSADLATGNAVMPTYVGEWSAATNICVNPDGSTTAGTSCSVSGCQCQNGDFDELNDAMVKQMRMFIEAQLDVFESSSSGYFMWAAKGPGGWGFLNGIEKGVIPNPVTSRSYPAQCGGSSGRRDVRRSTGRRGWFW
;
A
#
# COMPACT_ATOMS: atom_id res chain seq x y z
N MET A 1 9.90 42.89 -37.90
CA MET A 1 9.80 44.31 -38.28
C MET A 1 8.53 44.84 -37.59
N TRP A 2 8.66 45.61 -36.50
CA TRP A 2 8.65 47.10 -36.47
C TRP A 2 7.24 47.63 -36.82
N THR A 3 6.51 48.44 -36.03
CA THR A 3 6.76 49.37 -34.89
C THR A 3 5.52 49.42 -33.95
N SER A 4 5.44 50.03 -32.75
CA SER A 4 6.40 50.59 -31.75
C SER A 4 5.66 50.83 -30.39
N LEU A 5 6.40 51.11 -29.30
CA LEU A 5 5.93 51.64 -28.00
C LEU A 5 6.04 53.18 -27.93
N PRO A 6 5.50 53.87 -26.90
CA PRO A 6 6.33 54.20 -25.72
C PRO A 6 5.66 54.09 -24.32
N THR A 7 6.42 53.52 -23.37
CA THR A 7 6.66 53.94 -21.96
C THR A 7 5.69 54.94 -21.29
N ALA A 8 5.03 54.63 -20.17
CA ALA A 8 5.54 54.32 -18.81
C ALA A 8 5.94 55.55 -17.95
N LEU A 9 5.31 55.69 -16.77
CA LEU A 9 5.92 56.35 -15.62
C LEU A 9 5.61 55.56 -14.33
N LEU A 10 6.63 55.44 -13.48
CA LEU A 10 6.65 54.65 -12.26
C LEU A 10 6.36 55.55 -11.04
N ALA A 11 5.63 55.05 -10.03
CA ALA A 11 5.62 55.64 -8.70
C ALA A 11 5.69 54.55 -7.63
N PHE A 12 6.79 54.52 -6.89
CA PHE A 12 7.01 53.62 -5.76
C PHE A 12 6.14 54.02 -4.56
N LEU A 13 5.56 53.04 -3.88
CA LEU A 13 5.33 53.09 -2.43
C LEU A 13 5.47 51.67 -1.85
N PHE A 14 6.62 51.40 -1.22
CA PHE A 14 6.72 50.33 -0.23
C PHE A 14 6.07 50.81 1.08
N VAL A 15 5.46 49.90 1.84
CA VAL A 15 5.72 49.63 3.28
C VAL A 15 4.52 48.94 3.96
N LEU A 16 4.82 47.77 4.54
CA LEU A 16 4.11 47.00 5.58
C LEU A 16 2.90 46.09 5.25
N LYS A 17 2.99 44.90 5.87
CA LYS A 17 2.12 43.71 5.81
C LYS A 17 1.24 43.63 7.10
N PRO A 18 0.39 42.60 7.31
CA PRO A 18 -0.98 42.82 7.78
C PRO A 18 -1.20 42.87 9.30
N ALA A 19 -2.43 43.26 9.66
CA ALA A 19 -2.92 43.37 11.03
C ALA A 19 -2.94 42.02 11.78
N ALA A 20 -2.43 42.02 13.01
CA ALA A 20 -2.60 40.93 13.96
C ALA A 20 -3.88 41.13 14.79
N ALA A 21 -4.78 40.13 14.78
CA ALA A 21 -5.93 40.10 15.66
C ALA A 21 -5.49 39.82 17.11
N ARG A 22 -5.56 40.83 17.98
CA ARG A 22 -5.27 40.68 19.41
C ARG A 22 -6.51 40.21 20.17
N TYR A 23 -6.48 38.98 20.69
CA TYR A 23 -7.41 38.57 21.75
C TYR A 23 -6.90 39.05 23.12
N HIS A 24 -7.75 39.76 23.87
CA HIS A 24 -7.45 40.16 25.25
C HIS A 24 -7.81 39.04 26.23
N LYS A 25 -6.82 38.52 26.97
CA LYS A 25 -7.09 37.80 28.22
C LYS A 25 -7.64 38.78 29.26
N ARG A 26 -8.85 38.53 29.76
CA ARG A 26 -9.31 39.08 31.04
C ARG A 26 -8.94 38.10 32.15
N THR A 27 -8.01 38.50 33.01
CA THR A 27 -7.76 37.81 34.29
C THR A 27 -8.80 38.30 35.29
N ILE A 28 -9.55 37.39 35.90
CA ILE A 28 -10.35 37.68 37.09
C ILE A 28 -9.63 37.03 38.27
N THR A 29 -9.12 37.86 39.17
CA THR A 29 -8.60 37.44 40.47
C THR A 29 -9.77 37.38 41.45
N ILE A 30 -9.86 36.31 42.24
CA ILE A 30 -10.67 36.29 43.46
C ILE A 30 -9.74 35.81 44.58
N ASP A 31 -9.48 36.70 45.54
CA ASP A 31 -8.66 36.42 46.71
C ASP A 31 -9.44 35.63 47.79
N ALA A 32 -8.67 35.06 48.71
CA ALA A 32 -9.11 34.03 49.66
C ALA A 32 -9.97 34.54 50.84
N CYS A 33 -10.59 33.58 51.54
CA CYS A 33 -10.81 33.68 52.99
C CYS A 33 -10.55 32.31 53.65
N GLU A 34 -9.83 32.32 54.77
CA GLU A 34 -9.45 31.15 55.57
C GLU A 34 -10.57 30.73 56.55
N ALA A 35 -10.54 29.49 57.07
CA ALA A 35 -10.67 29.18 58.51
C ALA A 35 -10.56 27.67 58.86
N SER A 36 -9.36 27.27 59.31
CA SER A 36 -9.06 26.42 60.49
C SER A 36 -10.00 25.27 60.98
N THR A 37 -9.37 24.09 61.20
CA THR A 37 -9.56 23.14 62.34
C THR A 37 -10.89 22.36 62.47
N SER A 38 -11.00 21.16 63.06
CA SER A 38 -10.09 20.28 63.83
C SER A 38 -10.49 18.80 63.70
N ALA A 39 -9.58 17.86 64.02
CA ALA A 39 -9.87 16.42 64.03
C ALA A 39 -10.42 15.90 65.38
N THR A 40 -11.29 14.88 65.35
CA THR A 40 -11.37 13.82 66.39
C THR A 40 -12.15 12.61 65.87
N ALA A 41 -11.86 11.42 66.40
CA ALA A 41 -12.47 10.14 66.00
C ALA A 41 -13.32 9.55 67.14
N THR A 42 -14.36 8.77 66.82
CA THR A 42 -14.79 7.54 67.53
C THR A 42 -16.04 6.90 66.89
N SER A 43 -16.09 5.57 66.83
CA SER A 43 -17.31 4.74 66.75
C SER A 43 -17.58 4.14 68.16
N PRO A 44 -18.53 3.20 68.43
CA PRO A 44 -19.55 2.52 67.58
C PRO A 44 -20.98 2.43 68.21
N GLY A 45 -21.95 1.75 67.57
CA GLY A 45 -23.14 1.23 68.29
C GLY A 45 -24.42 0.82 67.52
N ALA A 46 -24.68 -0.50 67.47
CA ALA A 46 -26.00 -1.19 67.57
C ALA A 46 -27.24 -0.86 66.69
N GLN A 47 -27.52 -1.79 65.75
CA GLN A 47 -28.75 -2.63 65.59
C GLN A 47 -30.22 -2.09 65.60
N PHE A 48 -30.99 -2.67 64.65
CA PHE A 48 -32.39 -3.19 64.68
C PHE A 48 -33.57 -2.49 63.95
N LEU A 49 -34.28 -3.36 63.20
CA LEU A 49 -35.72 -3.40 62.84
C LEU A 49 -36.25 -2.74 61.53
N GLU A 50 -37.46 -3.21 61.17
CA GLU A 50 -37.97 -3.45 59.81
C GLU A 50 -39.00 -2.44 59.26
N GLN A 51 -39.12 -2.48 57.92
CA GLN A 51 -40.32 -2.35 57.08
C GLN A 51 -40.94 -0.98 56.68
N ALA A 52 -41.10 -0.89 55.35
CA ALA A 52 -42.23 -0.36 54.56
C ALA A 52 -42.28 1.13 54.14
N ASP A 53 -42.27 1.27 52.80
CA ASP A 53 -42.94 2.25 51.92
C ASP A 53 -42.70 3.77 52.04
N GLY A 54 -42.25 4.39 50.94
CA GLY A 54 -42.39 5.84 50.72
C GLY A 54 -41.32 6.57 49.88
N ILE A 55 -41.37 6.41 48.56
CA ILE A 55 -41.10 7.41 47.49
C ILE A 55 -40.10 8.59 47.73
N SER A 56 -39.15 8.74 46.78
CA SER A 56 -38.49 10.01 46.31
C SER A 56 -37.02 10.31 46.66
N ALA A 57 -36.18 10.13 45.63
CA ALA A 57 -35.12 11.04 45.15
C ALA A 57 -33.75 11.21 45.86
N SER A 58 -32.71 10.95 45.04
CA SER A 58 -31.38 11.58 44.99
C SER A 58 -30.32 11.23 46.05
N SER A 59 -29.24 10.59 45.61
CA SER A 59 -27.85 11.13 45.62
C SER A 59 -26.87 10.05 45.13
N ALA A 60 -25.68 10.47 44.68
CA ALA A 60 -24.78 9.64 43.88
C ALA A 60 -23.73 8.86 44.69
N SER A 61 -23.22 7.78 44.11
CA SER A 61 -21.83 7.33 44.29
C SER A 61 -21.36 6.54 43.05
N PRO A 62 -20.09 6.65 42.64
CA PRO A 62 -19.62 6.12 41.38
C PRO A 62 -19.35 4.60 41.47
N VAL A 63 -19.95 3.83 40.57
CA VAL A 63 -19.45 2.47 40.28
C VAL A 63 -18.27 2.61 39.34
N VAL A 64 -17.08 2.21 39.81
CA VAL A 64 -15.93 1.95 38.93
C VAL A 64 -16.25 0.68 38.13
N VAL A 65 -16.85 0.86 36.96
CA VAL A 65 -16.89 -0.19 35.95
C VAL A 65 -15.51 -0.21 35.30
N MET A 66 -14.72 -1.25 35.59
CA MET A 66 -13.54 -1.50 34.76
C MET A 66 -14.01 -1.80 33.35
N SER A 67 -13.58 -0.98 32.39
CA SER A 67 -13.66 -1.32 30.97
C SER A 67 -12.69 -2.47 30.70
N THR A 68 -13.16 -3.71 30.88
CA THR A 68 -12.49 -4.87 30.30
C THR A 68 -12.56 -4.73 28.78
N LEU A 69 -11.44 -4.33 28.17
CA LEU A 69 -11.29 -4.33 26.73
C LEU A 69 -11.29 -5.80 26.28
N THR A 70 -12.44 -6.30 25.83
CA THR A 70 -12.53 -7.65 25.28
C THR A 70 -11.82 -7.65 23.95
N VAL A 71 -10.60 -8.19 23.91
CA VAL A 71 -9.89 -8.50 22.66
C VAL A 71 -10.81 -9.36 21.82
N VAL A 72 -11.24 -8.83 20.67
CA VAL A 72 -12.04 -9.59 19.69
C VAL A 72 -11.06 -10.50 18.95
N PRO A 73 -11.14 -11.84 19.09
CA PRO A 73 -10.36 -12.74 18.25
C PRO A 73 -10.90 -12.68 16.83
N MET A 74 -10.01 -12.75 15.83
CA MET A 74 -10.42 -12.89 14.43
C MET A 74 -11.36 -14.11 14.27
N PRO A 75 -12.53 -13.97 13.64
CA PRO A 75 -13.48 -15.06 13.52
C PRO A 75 -13.01 -16.08 12.49
N VAL A 76 -12.59 -17.27 12.96
CA VAL A 76 -12.40 -18.44 12.09
C VAL A 76 -13.78 -18.98 11.69
N GLY A 77 -14.19 -18.72 10.45
CA GLY A 77 -15.49 -19.13 9.94
C GLY A 77 -15.65 -20.65 9.84
N THR A 78 -16.56 -21.22 10.63
CA THR A 78 -16.94 -22.64 10.53
C THR A 78 -17.90 -22.88 9.36
N PHE A 79 -17.40 -23.39 8.24
CA PHE A 79 -18.24 -23.86 7.14
C PHE A 79 -18.60 -25.34 7.30
N GLY A 80 -19.89 -25.66 7.14
CA GLY A 80 -20.39 -27.03 7.12
C GLY A 80 -19.99 -27.75 5.82
N GLY A 81 -19.39 -28.93 5.93
CA GLY A 81 -18.82 -29.64 4.78
C GLY A 81 -19.87 -30.26 3.85
N VAL A 82 -19.62 -30.12 2.54
CA VAL A 82 -20.19 -30.98 1.49
C VAL A 82 -19.05 -31.74 0.82
N VAL A 83 -19.15 -33.07 0.79
CA VAL A 83 -18.09 -33.94 0.29
C VAL A 83 -18.23 -34.14 -1.22
N TYR A 84 -17.16 -33.87 -1.98
CA TYR A 84 -16.96 -34.38 -3.34
C TYR A 84 -15.64 -35.15 -3.43
N SER A 85 -15.69 -36.33 -4.04
CA SER A 85 -14.59 -37.29 -4.05
C SER A 85 -13.94 -37.43 -5.44
N GLY A 86 -12.61 -37.27 -5.50
CA GLY A 86 -11.77 -38.01 -6.44
C GLY A 86 -10.91 -37.22 -7.43
N VAL A 87 -9.61 -37.11 -7.14
CA VAL A 87 -8.49 -37.00 -8.11
C VAL A 87 -7.28 -37.77 -7.54
N PRO A 88 -6.42 -38.46 -8.34
CA PRO A 88 -5.36 -39.33 -7.82
C PRO A 88 -4.06 -38.60 -7.39
N GLU A 89 -3.29 -39.23 -6.50
CA GLU A 89 -1.95 -38.78 -6.09
C GLU A 89 -0.94 -38.77 -7.26
N GLY A 90 -0.03 -37.78 -7.32
CA GLY A 90 1.10 -37.85 -8.26
C GLY A 90 1.85 -36.58 -8.67
N THR A 91 1.76 -35.45 -7.95
CA THR A 91 2.62 -34.27 -8.24
C THR A 91 3.19 -33.66 -6.95
N LYS A 92 4.48 -33.28 -6.99
CA LYS A 92 5.13 -32.54 -5.90
C LYS A 92 4.94 -31.04 -6.14
N LEU A 93 4.37 -30.34 -5.16
CA LEU A 93 4.27 -28.88 -5.14
C LEU A 93 5.61 -28.26 -4.68
N PRO A 94 5.99 -27.07 -5.18
CA PRO A 94 7.07 -26.28 -4.62
C PRO A 94 6.68 -25.69 -3.23
N PRO A 95 7.65 -25.23 -2.42
CA PRO A 95 7.36 -24.61 -1.12
C PRO A 95 6.56 -23.30 -1.29
N GLY A 96 5.58 -23.08 -0.41
CA GLY A 96 4.69 -21.90 -0.47
C GLY A 96 3.19 -22.22 -0.61
N VAL A 97 2.70 -23.32 -0.03
CA VAL A 97 1.29 -23.74 -0.13
C VAL A 97 0.70 -24.03 1.25
N PHE A 98 -0.43 -23.39 1.56
CA PHE A 98 -1.23 -23.62 2.76
C PHE A 98 -1.79 -25.04 2.83
N HIS A 99 -1.84 -25.61 4.05
CA HIS A 99 -2.76 -26.69 4.42
C HIS A 99 -3.37 -26.36 5.79
N SER A 100 -4.70 -26.38 5.92
CA SER A 100 -5.38 -26.31 7.21
C SER A 100 -5.31 -27.66 7.93
N GLY A 101 -4.15 -27.99 8.48
CA GLY A 101 -3.92 -29.22 9.25
C GLY A 101 -4.35 -29.06 10.71
N ALA A 102 -5.43 -29.73 11.12
CA ALA A 102 -5.92 -29.68 12.50
C ALA A 102 -4.95 -30.39 13.47
N ALA A 103 -4.30 -29.63 14.34
CA ALA A 103 -3.46 -30.16 15.41
C ALA A 103 -4.31 -30.60 16.62
N THR A 104 -4.81 -31.84 16.61
CA THR A 104 -5.44 -32.46 17.80
C THR A 104 -4.41 -33.16 18.68
N GLY A 105 -3.94 -32.49 19.73
CA GLY A 105 -3.01 -33.06 20.71
C GLY A 105 -3.62 -33.25 22.10
N SER A 106 -3.98 -34.49 22.46
CA SER A 106 -4.19 -34.90 23.86
C SER A 106 -4.26 -36.42 24.03
N GLY A 107 -3.42 -37.00 24.90
CA GLY A 107 -3.64 -38.36 25.45
C GLY A 107 -2.48 -39.37 25.30
N LEU A 108 -1.62 -39.45 26.31
CA LEU A 108 -0.87 -40.66 26.69
C LEU A 108 -1.80 -41.60 27.52
N PRO A 109 -1.45 -42.88 27.85
CA PRO A 109 -0.17 -43.56 27.69
C PRO A 109 -0.22 -45.04 27.18
N SER A 110 0.98 -45.66 27.16
CA SER A 110 1.29 -47.11 27.29
C SER A 110 1.25 -48.01 26.05
N GLY A 111 2.34 -48.78 25.86
CA GLY A 111 2.53 -49.75 24.78
C GLY A 111 4.01 -50.09 24.52
N ILE A 112 4.53 -51.10 25.21
CA ILE A 112 5.91 -51.62 25.05
C ILE A 112 6.01 -52.46 23.77
N PHE A 113 7.09 -52.35 22.97
CA PHE A 113 7.86 -53.48 22.43
C PHE A 113 9.17 -53.07 21.71
N TRP A 114 10.20 -53.93 21.83
CA TRP A 114 11.46 -53.98 21.05
C TRP A 114 11.17 -54.32 19.56
N SER A 115 12.06 -54.21 18.56
CA SER A 115 13.54 -54.07 18.44
C SER A 115 13.85 -53.23 17.17
N GLY A 116 15.04 -52.67 16.88
CA GLY A 116 16.40 -53.01 17.28
C GLY A 116 17.14 -53.76 16.16
N TYR A 117 17.75 -53.03 15.21
CA TYR A 117 18.97 -53.39 14.45
C TYR A 117 19.46 -52.19 13.63
N GLY A 118 20.77 -51.96 13.64
CA GLY A 118 21.44 -51.05 12.72
C GLY A 118 22.84 -51.57 12.41
N THR A 119 23.45 -51.09 11.32
CA THR A 119 24.88 -51.20 11.05
C THR A 119 25.34 -50.01 10.19
N GLU A 120 26.60 -49.62 10.40
CA GLU A 120 27.22 -48.41 9.85
C GLU A 120 27.99 -48.65 8.54
N SER A 121 28.55 -47.53 8.02
CA SER A 121 29.90 -47.40 7.42
C SER A 121 30.01 -47.26 5.89
N GLY A 122 30.94 -46.38 5.44
CA GLY A 122 31.42 -46.35 4.05
C GLY A 122 31.74 -44.96 3.46
N SER A 123 32.99 -44.51 3.59
CA SER A 123 33.63 -43.42 2.82
C SER A 123 35.09 -43.85 2.51
N PRO A 124 35.88 -43.18 1.64
CA PRO A 124 35.57 -42.48 0.38
C PRO A 124 36.61 -42.71 -0.78
N ARG A 125 36.25 -42.35 -2.04
CA ARG A 125 37.15 -42.02 -3.20
C ARG A 125 38.08 -43.15 -3.75
N PRO A 126 38.62 -43.09 -5.00
CA PRO A 126 39.54 -42.04 -5.51
C PRO A 126 39.32 -41.60 -7.00
N THR A 127 40.40 -41.22 -7.71
CA THR A 127 40.49 -40.20 -8.78
C THR A 127 40.93 -40.67 -10.18
N GLY A 128 40.64 -39.89 -11.23
CA GLY A 128 41.31 -39.88 -12.56
C GLY A 128 40.33 -39.83 -13.75
N GLY A 129 40.61 -39.22 -14.92
CA GLY A 129 41.74 -38.40 -15.36
C GLY A 129 41.60 -37.92 -16.84
N GLN A 130 42.10 -36.70 -17.13
CA GLN A 130 42.52 -36.07 -18.40
C GLN A 130 41.96 -36.43 -19.81
N SER A 131 41.55 -35.35 -20.51
CA SER A 131 41.86 -34.98 -21.92
C SER A 131 41.14 -35.67 -23.10
N GLY A 132 40.94 -34.90 -24.20
CA GLY A 132 40.45 -35.45 -25.47
C GLY A 132 39.84 -34.43 -26.44
N ASN A 133 40.63 -33.46 -26.94
CA ASN A 133 40.16 -32.51 -27.96
C ASN A 133 40.14 -33.19 -29.36
N ARG A 134 39.01 -33.18 -30.10
CA ARG A 134 39.03 -33.44 -31.54
C ARG A 134 37.83 -32.87 -32.31
N THR A 135 38.13 -31.99 -33.27
CA THR A 135 37.24 -31.44 -34.30
C THR A 135 36.91 -32.45 -35.40
N HIS A 136 35.71 -32.36 -36.01
CA HIS A 136 35.53 -32.72 -37.42
C HIS A 136 34.45 -31.86 -38.10
N HIS A 137 34.83 -31.17 -39.19
CA HIS A 137 33.92 -30.68 -40.22
C HIS A 137 33.52 -31.82 -41.15
N HIS A 138 32.32 -31.75 -41.74
CA HIS A 138 32.12 -32.10 -43.15
C HIS A 138 30.97 -31.30 -43.79
N THR A 139 30.94 -31.29 -45.11
CA THR A 139 30.32 -30.26 -45.96
C THR A 139 29.17 -30.78 -46.83
N LYS A 140 28.18 -29.90 -47.07
CA LYS A 140 27.35 -29.73 -48.29
C LYS A 140 27.11 -30.94 -49.22
N ASN A 141 25.84 -31.17 -49.58
CA ASN A 141 25.43 -30.90 -50.96
C ASN A 141 23.92 -30.62 -51.14
N SER A 142 23.53 -30.07 -52.30
CA SER A 142 22.18 -29.55 -52.58
C SER A 142 21.40 -30.37 -53.60
N THR A 143 20.06 -30.31 -53.55
CA THR A 143 19.19 -30.58 -54.71
C THR A 143 17.87 -29.79 -54.63
N ARG A 144 17.42 -29.30 -55.79
CA ARG A 144 16.10 -28.69 -56.10
C ARG A 144 15.63 -29.38 -57.40
N PRO A 145 14.35 -29.78 -57.56
CA PRO A 145 13.27 -28.91 -58.08
C PRO A 145 12.00 -29.02 -57.19
N SER A 146 10.78 -28.54 -57.47
CA SER A 146 10.16 -27.95 -58.68
C SER A 146 9.27 -26.73 -58.33
N SER A 147 8.14 -26.54 -59.03
CA SER A 147 7.06 -25.56 -58.79
C SER A 147 5.72 -26.09 -59.33
N THR A 148 4.58 -25.69 -58.75
CA THR A 148 3.26 -25.56 -59.45
C THR A 148 2.32 -24.64 -58.64
N SER A 149 1.41 -23.94 -59.34
CA SER A 149 0.60 -22.82 -58.82
C SER A 149 -0.92 -23.11 -58.75
N SER A 150 -1.68 -22.09 -58.28
CA SER A 150 -3.14 -21.77 -58.51
C SER A 150 -4.15 -22.39 -57.51
N VAL A 151 -5.33 -21.81 -57.20
CA VAL A 151 -6.06 -20.59 -57.68
C VAL A 151 -6.77 -19.89 -56.47
N PHE A 152 -7.24 -18.64 -56.63
CA PHE A 152 -8.29 -17.99 -55.80
C PHE A 152 -9.68 -18.65 -55.96
N PRO A 153 -10.70 -18.23 -55.18
CA PRO A 153 -11.67 -17.31 -55.80
C PRO A 153 -12.06 -16.07 -54.95
N PHE A 154 -12.43 -15.01 -55.67
CA PHE A 154 -13.19 -13.84 -55.20
C PHE A 154 -14.67 -14.15 -55.05
N PHE A 155 -15.39 -13.38 -54.22
CA PHE A 155 -16.69 -12.79 -54.60
C PHE A 155 -16.88 -11.44 -53.89
N SER A 156 -17.59 -10.50 -54.53
CA SER A 156 -17.82 -9.16 -54.00
C SER A 156 -19.16 -8.60 -54.46
N LEU A 157 -19.83 -7.90 -53.53
CA LEU A 157 -20.84 -6.84 -53.68
C LEU A 157 -22.12 -7.09 -54.52
N HIS A 158 -23.26 -6.82 -53.89
CA HIS A 158 -24.14 -5.74 -54.38
C HIS A 158 -24.91 -5.05 -53.23
N ASP A 159 -25.70 -4.04 -53.57
CA ASP A 159 -25.81 -2.78 -52.82
C ASP A 159 -27.27 -2.23 -52.79
N THR A 160 -27.49 -1.14 -52.04
CA THR A 160 -28.71 -0.30 -51.92
C THR A 160 -29.84 -0.88 -51.05
N SER A 161 -30.41 -0.16 -50.08
CA SER A 161 -31.04 1.16 -50.22
C SER A 161 -31.40 1.81 -48.86
N SER A 162 -31.61 3.13 -48.87
CA SER A 162 -31.98 3.97 -47.72
C SER A 162 -33.49 4.06 -47.49
N ILE A 163 -33.94 4.29 -46.24
CA ILE A 163 -35.19 5.03 -45.91
C ILE A 163 -35.22 5.51 -44.43
N SER A 164 -35.58 6.79 -44.30
CA SER A 164 -36.18 7.66 -43.24
C SER A 164 -36.51 7.19 -41.81
N LEU A 165 -36.47 8.17 -40.89
CA LEU A 165 -37.00 8.18 -39.51
C LEU A 165 -38.52 7.90 -39.41
N PRO A 166 -39.01 7.61 -38.19
CA PRO A 166 -39.92 8.59 -37.56
C PRO A 166 -39.64 8.91 -36.08
N THR A 167 -39.85 10.17 -35.71
CA THR A 167 -40.00 10.67 -34.33
C THR A 167 -41.40 10.37 -33.77
N PRO A 168 -41.57 10.22 -32.44
CA PRO A 168 -42.72 10.91 -31.83
C PRO A 168 -42.41 11.63 -30.49
N THR A 169 -42.74 12.92 -30.47
CA THR A 169 -43.34 13.70 -29.36
C THR A 169 -42.96 13.46 -27.89
N ALA A 170 -42.40 14.49 -27.27
CA ALA A 170 -42.59 14.78 -25.86
C ALA A 170 -43.99 15.36 -25.59
N PRO A 171 -44.54 15.20 -24.37
CA PRO A 171 -45.53 16.11 -23.80
C PRO A 171 -44.88 17.05 -22.78
N SER A 172 -45.13 18.35 -22.92
CA SER A 172 -44.84 19.36 -21.91
C SER A 172 -45.98 19.43 -20.89
N SER A 173 -45.64 19.61 -19.61
CA SER A 173 -46.56 20.24 -18.65
C SER A 173 -45.76 21.01 -17.60
N SER A 174 -46.35 22.10 -17.12
CA SER A 174 -45.69 23.19 -16.40
C SER A 174 -46.28 23.39 -15.00
N ALA A 175 -45.49 24.06 -14.14
CA ALA A 175 -45.82 24.48 -12.77
C ALA A 175 -45.83 23.34 -11.72
N SER A 176 -45.49 23.58 -10.45
CA SER A 176 -45.43 24.87 -9.74
C SER A 176 -44.29 24.97 -8.73
N THR A 177 -43.84 26.19 -8.47
CA THR A 177 -43.03 26.54 -7.28
C THR A 177 -43.86 26.42 -6.01
N GLN A 178 -43.37 25.69 -5.01
CA GLN A 178 -43.68 25.98 -3.61
C GLN A 178 -42.40 26.08 -2.78
N SER A 179 -42.25 27.22 -2.13
CA SER A 179 -41.33 27.44 -1.03
C SER A 179 -42.03 26.99 0.25
N THR A 180 -41.39 26.14 1.04
CA THR A 180 -41.76 25.90 2.44
C THR A 180 -40.52 25.98 3.31
N GLN A 181 -40.61 26.80 4.35
CA GLN A 181 -39.52 27.05 5.29
C GLN A 181 -39.46 25.96 6.36
N VAL A 182 -38.21 25.60 6.69
CA VAL A 182 -37.67 25.18 7.98
C VAL A 182 -38.64 25.24 9.19
N PRO A 183 -38.66 24.17 10.00
CA PRO A 183 -38.51 24.33 11.45
C PRO A 183 -37.17 23.76 11.94
N SER A 184 -36.38 24.60 12.60
CA SER A 184 -35.10 24.24 13.18
C SER A 184 -35.30 23.72 14.60
N THR A 185 -35.01 22.46 14.85
CA THR A 185 -34.85 21.92 16.21
C THR A 185 -33.37 21.69 16.51
N PHE A 186 -32.75 22.67 17.15
CA PHE A 186 -31.46 22.49 17.80
C PHE A 186 -31.61 21.51 18.97
N SER A 187 -30.92 20.37 18.91
CA SER A 187 -30.62 19.54 20.09
C SER A 187 -29.11 19.53 20.26
N SER A 188 -28.63 20.18 21.31
CA SER A 188 -27.20 20.29 21.63
C SER A 188 -26.62 18.95 22.05
N ILE A 189 -25.70 18.40 21.26
CA ILE A 189 -24.85 17.28 21.67
C ILE A 189 -23.62 17.84 22.41
N THR A 190 -23.40 17.32 23.62
CA THR A 190 -22.34 17.76 24.53
C THR A 190 -20.96 17.32 24.01
N GLN A 191 -20.12 18.28 23.58
CA GLN A 191 -18.71 18.00 23.33
C GLN A 191 -17.99 17.63 24.63
N LYS A 192 -17.29 16.48 24.62
CA LYS A 192 -16.32 16.10 25.67
C LYS A 192 -14.96 16.75 25.33
N PRO A 193 -14.23 17.32 26.30
CA PRO A 193 -13.07 18.15 25.99
C PRO A 193 -11.87 17.38 25.44
N SER A 194 -11.11 18.06 24.58
CA SER A 194 -9.96 17.56 23.82
C SER A 194 -8.81 17.02 24.66
N SER A 195 -8.01 16.15 24.06
CA SER A 195 -6.68 15.77 24.53
C SER A 195 -5.73 16.97 24.59
N THR A 196 -4.78 16.90 25.53
CA THR A 196 -3.87 18.00 25.85
C THR A 196 -2.78 18.15 24.80
N PHE A 197 -2.80 19.23 24.03
CA PHE A 197 -1.67 19.61 23.17
C PHE A 197 -0.42 19.93 24.01
N VAL A 198 0.55 19.02 23.99
CA VAL A 198 1.90 19.31 24.50
C VAL A 198 2.59 20.28 23.54
N SER A 199 2.87 21.49 24.01
CA SER A 199 3.62 22.49 23.23
C SER A 199 5.10 22.11 23.14
N VAL A 200 5.44 21.28 22.15
CA VAL A 200 6.82 21.01 21.78
C VAL A 200 7.46 22.32 21.29
N THR A 201 8.29 22.91 22.15
CA THR A 201 9.00 24.17 21.83
C THR A 201 10.28 23.85 21.07
N THR A 202 10.16 23.44 19.81
CA THR A 202 11.32 23.29 18.93
C THR A 202 11.89 24.66 18.57
N SER A 203 13.13 24.90 18.96
CA SER A 203 13.89 26.09 18.58
C SER A 203 14.24 26.03 17.10
N ILE A 204 13.34 26.52 16.24
CA ILE A 204 13.57 26.64 14.80
C ILE A 204 14.69 27.65 14.55
N SER A 205 15.91 27.14 14.36
CA SER A 205 16.99 27.93 13.77
C SER A 205 16.59 28.27 12.33
N SER A 206 16.47 29.56 12.03
CA SER A 206 15.94 30.06 10.76
C SER A 206 16.92 29.87 9.59
N ALA A 207 17.09 28.62 9.15
CA ALA A 207 17.65 28.32 7.83
C ALA A 207 16.58 28.65 6.78
N THR A 208 16.82 29.70 5.99
CA THR A 208 15.87 30.13 4.96
C THR A 208 15.99 29.20 3.74
N SER A 209 15.35 28.04 3.78
CA SER A 209 15.14 27.21 2.60
C SER A 209 14.03 27.82 1.75
N THR A 210 14.41 28.42 0.62
CA THR A 210 13.48 28.82 -0.43
C THR A 210 12.67 27.59 -0.88
N PRO A 211 11.34 27.70 -1.08
CA PRO A 211 10.57 26.62 -1.70
C PRO A 211 11.19 26.29 -3.06
N SER A 212 11.69 25.06 -3.21
CA SER A 212 12.21 24.58 -4.48
C SER A 212 11.05 24.20 -5.39
N THR A 213 10.37 25.20 -5.94
CA THR A 213 9.57 25.00 -7.16
C THR A 213 10.43 24.27 -8.17
N LEU A 214 9.99 23.09 -8.63
CA LEU A 214 10.64 22.36 -9.71
C LEU A 214 10.94 23.36 -10.85
N PRO A 215 12.21 23.58 -11.23
CA PRO A 215 12.49 24.52 -12.29
C PRO A 215 11.88 23.97 -13.58
N ALA A 216 11.04 24.78 -14.22
CA ALA A 216 10.54 24.55 -15.57
C ALA A 216 11.68 24.72 -16.59
N SER A 217 12.68 23.83 -16.51
CA SER A 217 13.87 23.80 -17.35
C SER A 217 14.13 22.36 -17.79
N SER A 218 13.85 22.07 -19.06
CA SER A 218 14.23 20.84 -19.78
C SER A 218 14.09 19.55 -18.94
N ALA A 219 12.86 19.02 -18.87
CA ALA A 219 12.56 17.79 -18.15
C ALA A 219 13.58 16.69 -18.49
N SER A 220 14.24 16.16 -17.45
CA SER A 220 14.95 14.89 -17.54
C SER A 220 13.94 13.84 -18.01
N THR A 221 14.16 13.25 -19.19
CA THR A 221 13.31 12.17 -19.71
C THR A 221 13.44 10.86 -18.93
N LYS A 222 14.20 10.87 -17.84
CA LYS A 222 14.35 9.76 -16.90
C LYS A 222 13.63 10.10 -15.60
N ILE A 223 12.60 9.31 -15.29
CA ILE A 223 11.92 9.28 -13.98
C ILE A 223 12.99 9.03 -12.90
N PRO A 224 13.03 9.81 -11.81
CA PRO A 224 13.98 9.59 -10.72
C PRO A 224 13.64 8.30 -9.95
N PHE A 225 14.54 7.85 -9.08
CA PHE A 225 14.21 6.77 -8.15
C PHE A 225 13.04 7.21 -7.25
N LEU A 226 11.97 6.42 -7.22
CA LEU A 226 10.76 6.72 -6.47
C LEU A 226 10.90 6.21 -5.02
N ARG A 227 10.87 7.12 -4.06
CA ARG A 227 10.76 6.83 -2.62
C ARG A 227 9.37 7.26 -2.19
N GLY A 228 8.49 6.29 -1.99
CA GLY A 228 7.07 6.57 -1.74
C GLY A 228 6.44 5.78 -0.62
N VAL A 229 5.14 6.00 -0.51
CA VAL A 229 4.21 5.31 0.39
C VAL A 229 2.91 5.05 -0.37
N ASN A 230 2.15 4.06 0.08
CA ASN A 230 0.79 3.80 -0.38
C ASN A 230 -0.22 4.65 0.39
N LEU A 231 -1.22 5.19 -0.29
CA LEU A 231 -2.41 5.80 0.33
C LEU A 231 -3.53 4.74 0.53
N GLY A 232 -3.16 3.59 1.12
CA GLY A 232 -4.06 2.46 1.39
C GLY A 232 -5.19 2.79 2.37
N GLY A 233 -6.29 2.03 2.30
CA GLY A 233 -7.50 2.25 3.09
C GLY A 233 -8.34 3.49 2.71
N TRP A 234 -7.96 4.25 1.68
CA TRP A 234 -8.61 5.53 1.34
C TRP A 234 -9.70 5.41 0.27
N LEU A 235 -9.31 5.22 -0.99
CA LEU A 235 -10.23 5.11 -2.13
C LEU A 235 -10.68 3.66 -2.39
N VAL A 236 -10.08 2.73 -1.65
CA VAL A 236 -10.52 1.35 -1.44
C VAL A 236 -10.47 1.12 0.07
N LEU A 237 -11.58 0.69 0.66
CA LEU A 237 -11.69 0.46 2.09
C LEU A 237 -11.10 -0.89 2.49
N GLU A 238 -10.22 -0.87 3.51
CA GLU A 238 -9.68 -2.05 4.16
C GLU A 238 -9.89 -1.95 5.66
N LYS A 239 -10.76 -2.82 6.18
CA LYS A 239 -11.26 -2.77 7.57
C LYS A 239 -10.17 -2.92 8.63
N TRP A 240 -9.09 -3.59 8.28
CA TRP A 240 -7.94 -3.78 9.18
C TRP A 240 -7.07 -2.53 9.28
N MET A 241 -7.10 -1.64 8.29
CA MET A 241 -6.33 -0.38 8.28
C MET A 241 -7.09 0.74 8.99
N ASP A 242 -8.36 0.91 8.66
CA ASP A 242 -9.26 1.89 9.27
C ASP A 242 -10.53 1.18 9.77
N SER A 243 -10.52 0.82 11.05
CA SER A 243 -11.68 0.25 11.72
C SER A 243 -12.78 1.27 12.03
N ASP A 244 -12.46 2.57 12.04
CA ASP A 244 -13.40 3.62 12.46
C ASP A 244 -14.45 3.88 11.36
N ALA A 245 -14.06 3.75 10.09
CA ALA A 245 -14.97 3.68 8.95
C ALA A 245 -15.99 2.52 9.08
N PHE A 246 -15.60 1.40 9.69
CA PHE A 246 -16.44 0.20 9.86
C PHE A 246 -17.12 0.14 11.24
N THR A 247 -17.82 1.21 11.60
CA THR A 247 -18.58 1.32 12.86
C THR A 247 -20.10 1.43 12.63
N GLY A 248 -20.88 1.27 13.70
CA GLY A 248 -22.35 1.36 13.64
C GLY A 248 -22.96 0.33 12.68
N ASP A 249 -23.77 0.79 11.74
CA ASP A 249 -24.43 -0.06 10.73
C ASP A 249 -23.43 -0.75 9.78
N PHE A 250 -22.23 -0.18 9.60
CA PHE A 250 -21.16 -0.73 8.77
C PHE A 250 -20.29 -1.78 9.50
N ALA A 251 -20.50 -2.00 10.81
CA ALA A 251 -19.65 -2.88 11.62
C ALA A 251 -19.57 -4.34 11.13
N ASN A 252 -20.57 -4.80 10.37
CA ASN A 252 -20.61 -6.14 9.78
C ASN A 252 -20.20 -6.20 8.30
N ALA A 253 -19.89 -5.07 7.65
CA ALA A 253 -19.27 -5.10 6.32
C ALA A 253 -17.90 -5.78 6.41
N ALA A 254 -17.58 -6.59 5.41
CA ALA A 254 -16.33 -7.35 5.30
C ALA A 254 -15.34 -6.70 4.33
N ASP A 255 -15.85 -5.94 3.37
CA ASP A 255 -15.14 -5.38 2.22
C ASP A 255 -15.92 -4.17 1.66
N GLN A 256 -15.38 -3.51 0.64
CA GLN A 256 -16.06 -2.38 -0.04
C GLN A 256 -17.42 -2.77 -0.63
N TYR A 257 -17.54 -3.96 -1.23
CA TYR A 257 -18.76 -4.43 -1.90
C TYR A 257 -19.94 -4.54 -0.92
N THR A 258 -19.68 -5.10 0.26
CA THR A 258 -20.67 -5.20 1.34
C THR A 258 -20.90 -3.85 2.02
N PHE A 259 -19.87 -3.02 2.18
CA PHE A 259 -19.99 -1.66 2.71
C PHE A 259 -20.94 -0.80 1.86
N ASP A 260 -20.70 -0.74 0.55
CA ASP A 260 -21.44 0.10 -0.39
C ASP A 260 -22.92 -0.32 -0.55
N SER A 261 -23.23 -1.58 -0.24
CA SER A 261 -24.61 -2.09 -0.21
C SER A 261 -25.46 -1.59 0.97
N ILE A 262 -24.85 -0.97 1.99
CA ILE A 262 -25.50 -0.52 3.22
C ILE A 262 -26.05 0.90 3.05
N SER A 263 -27.24 1.15 3.63
CA SER A 263 -27.86 2.47 3.56
C SER A 263 -27.00 3.53 4.25
N GLY A 264 -26.78 4.66 3.59
CA GLY A 264 -25.91 5.73 4.09
C GLY A 264 -24.45 5.64 3.64
N ALA A 265 -24.03 4.55 2.98
CA ALA A 265 -22.64 4.36 2.52
C ALA A 265 -22.10 5.56 1.72
N SER A 266 -22.90 6.15 0.83
CA SER A 266 -22.49 7.32 0.03
C SER A 266 -22.02 8.51 0.89
N SER A 267 -22.72 8.80 2.00
CA SER A 267 -22.33 9.91 2.88
C SER A 267 -21.15 9.54 3.78
N ALA A 268 -21.05 8.28 4.21
CA ALA A 268 -19.90 7.77 4.97
C ALA A 268 -18.61 7.78 4.12
N LEU A 269 -18.70 7.40 2.85
CA LEU A 269 -17.59 7.49 1.89
C LEU A 269 -17.21 8.94 1.58
N GLU A 270 -18.18 9.84 1.38
CA GLU A 270 -17.88 11.26 1.18
C GLU A 270 -17.16 11.88 2.38
N GLU A 271 -17.57 11.54 3.61
CA GLU A 271 -16.87 11.93 4.83
C GLU A 271 -15.44 11.35 4.84
N HIS A 272 -15.30 10.02 4.77
CA HIS A 272 -14.02 9.30 4.75
C HIS A 272 -13.03 9.85 3.70
N TRP A 273 -13.46 9.92 2.44
CA TRP A 273 -12.62 10.40 1.35
C TRP A 273 -12.17 11.85 1.56
N SER A 274 -12.97 12.68 2.25
CA SER A 274 -12.65 14.08 2.53
C SER A 274 -11.75 14.32 3.75
N THR A 275 -11.70 13.39 4.71
CA THR A 275 -10.96 13.55 5.97
C THR A 275 -9.76 12.61 6.13
N TYR A 276 -9.78 11.42 5.52
CA TYR A 276 -8.76 10.39 5.77
C TYR A 276 -7.38 10.74 5.19
N PHE A 277 -7.32 11.35 3.99
CA PHE A 277 -6.13 12.05 3.50
C PHE A 277 -6.46 13.46 3.04
N THR A 278 -5.58 14.40 3.41
CA THR A 278 -5.68 15.83 3.12
C THR A 278 -4.37 16.34 2.50
N GLU A 279 -4.38 17.57 1.97
CA GLU A 279 -3.16 18.22 1.50
C GLU A 279 -2.07 18.29 2.57
N SER A 280 -2.45 18.46 3.85
CA SER A 280 -1.51 18.53 4.97
C SER A 280 -0.76 17.21 5.19
N ASP A 281 -1.41 16.06 4.94
CA ASP A 281 -0.77 14.75 5.01
C ASP A 281 0.28 14.61 3.90
N ILE A 282 -0.06 15.03 2.67
CA ILE A 282 0.86 14.98 1.52
C ILE A 282 2.08 15.89 1.74
N GLN A 283 1.86 17.10 2.28
CA GLN A 283 2.95 18.01 2.65
C GLN A 283 3.85 17.42 3.76
N ALA A 284 3.27 16.74 4.75
CA ALA A 284 4.03 16.08 5.81
C ALA A 284 4.86 14.90 5.28
N LEU A 285 4.30 14.08 4.37
CA LEU A 285 5.01 12.98 3.71
C LEU A 285 6.20 13.52 2.90
N ALA A 286 6.01 14.54 2.07
CA ALA A 286 7.09 15.19 1.31
C ALA A 286 8.23 15.69 2.21
N ALA A 287 7.90 16.24 3.39
CA ALA A 287 8.88 16.76 4.34
C ALA A 287 9.83 15.69 4.92
N THR A 288 9.47 14.40 4.87
CA THR A 288 10.36 13.28 5.27
C THR A 288 11.41 12.91 4.21
N GLY A 289 11.34 13.49 3.02
CA GLY A 289 12.21 13.18 1.88
C GLY A 289 11.65 12.11 0.91
N LEU A 290 10.40 11.70 1.09
CA LEU A 290 9.65 10.98 0.06
C LEU A 290 9.41 11.89 -1.16
N ASN A 291 9.30 11.28 -2.34
CA ASN A 291 9.04 11.98 -3.60
C ASN A 291 7.94 11.34 -4.46
N ALA A 292 7.26 10.31 -3.97
CA ALA A 292 6.22 9.59 -4.73
C ALA A 292 5.08 9.09 -3.85
N LEU A 293 3.90 8.91 -4.43
CA LEU A 293 2.72 8.30 -3.83
C LEU A 293 2.18 7.22 -4.75
N ARG A 294 1.88 6.02 -4.23
CA ARG A 294 1.03 5.02 -4.92
C ARG A 294 -0.37 5.16 -4.35
N ILE A 295 -1.36 5.32 -5.23
CA ILE A 295 -2.75 5.61 -4.85
C ILE A 295 -3.65 4.49 -5.40
N PRO A 296 -3.99 3.50 -4.55
CA PRO A 296 -5.03 2.52 -4.84
C PRO A 296 -6.36 3.19 -5.20
N ILE A 297 -7.01 2.74 -6.26
CA ILE A 297 -8.40 3.08 -6.61
C ILE A 297 -9.10 1.88 -7.26
N GLY A 298 -10.32 1.58 -6.83
CA GLY A 298 -11.09 0.47 -7.40
C GLY A 298 -11.73 0.79 -8.75
N PHE A 299 -11.92 -0.23 -9.59
CA PHE A 299 -12.56 -0.10 -10.91
C PHE A 299 -13.93 0.59 -10.87
N TRP A 300 -14.65 0.44 -9.75
CA TRP A 300 -15.99 0.96 -9.53
C TRP A 300 -16.08 2.48 -9.54
N ALA A 301 -14.97 3.19 -9.29
CA ALA A 301 -14.91 4.65 -9.44
C ALA A 301 -15.18 5.10 -10.89
N PHE A 302 -14.99 4.23 -11.87
CA PHE A 302 -15.13 4.53 -13.31
C PHE A 302 -16.32 3.79 -13.95
N ASN A 303 -16.54 2.51 -13.62
CA ASN A 303 -17.70 1.75 -14.08
C ASN A 303 -18.06 0.62 -13.10
N ASN A 304 -19.20 0.75 -12.45
CA ASN A 304 -19.76 -0.16 -11.46
C ASN A 304 -21.11 -0.78 -11.90
N THR A 305 -21.43 -0.75 -13.20
CA THR A 305 -22.75 -1.14 -13.72
C THR A 305 -23.16 -2.55 -13.29
N GLY A 306 -24.26 -2.66 -12.54
CA GLY A 306 -24.79 -3.95 -12.05
C GLY A 306 -24.18 -4.44 -10.73
N THR A 307 -23.42 -3.60 -10.03
CA THR A 307 -22.83 -3.89 -8.71
C THR A 307 -23.38 -2.91 -7.66
N PRO A 308 -23.23 -3.17 -6.34
CA PRO A 308 -23.65 -2.24 -5.29
C PRO A 308 -22.67 -1.09 -5.07
N TYR A 309 -21.46 -1.14 -5.64
CA TYR A 309 -20.41 -0.15 -5.41
C TYR A 309 -20.85 1.29 -5.73
N LEU A 310 -20.19 2.27 -5.11
CA LEU A 310 -20.46 3.70 -5.30
C LEU A 310 -19.32 4.42 -6.05
N THR A 311 -19.66 5.47 -6.80
CA THR A 311 -18.71 6.30 -7.55
C THR A 311 -18.30 7.57 -6.77
N GLY A 312 -17.30 8.29 -7.27
CA GLY A 312 -16.89 9.61 -6.74
C GLY A 312 -15.48 9.65 -6.13
N ALA A 313 -14.86 8.50 -5.86
CA ALA A 313 -13.48 8.39 -5.38
C ALA A 313 -12.46 9.01 -6.35
N ASP A 314 -12.74 9.03 -7.66
CA ASP A 314 -11.90 9.64 -8.70
C ASP A 314 -11.75 11.15 -8.53
N ALA A 315 -12.76 11.84 -7.99
CA ALA A 315 -12.68 13.27 -7.66
C ALA A 315 -11.75 13.55 -6.46
N TYR A 316 -11.45 12.55 -5.64
CA TYR A 316 -10.46 12.64 -4.55
C TYR A 316 -9.06 12.24 -5.02
N LEU A 317 -8.94 11.30 -5.96
CA LEU A 317 -7.71 11.05 -6.71
C LEU A 317 -7.21 12.33 -7.42
N ASP A 318 -8.09 13.09 -8.07
CA ASP A 318 -7.74 14.40 -8.67
C ASP A 318 -7.19 15.40 -7.65
N LYS A 319 -7.78 15.46 -6.45
CA LYS A 319 -7.28 16.30 -5.35
C LYS A 319 -5.89 15.86 -4.92
N ALA A 320 -5.67 14.57 -4.69
CA ALA A 320 -4.35 14.04 -4.31
C ALA A 320 -3.28 14.29 -5.37
N ILE A 321 -3.61 14.18 -6.66
CA ILE A 321 -2.71 14.54 -7.75
C ILE A 321 -2.34 16.04 -7.69
N SER A 322 -3.31 16.91 -7.43
CA SER A 322 -3.06 18.35 -7.27
C SER A 322 -2.19 18.68 -6.05
N TRP A 323 -2.42 18.00 -4.92
CA TRP A 323 -1.61 18.11 -3.71
C TRP A 323 -0.19 17.59 -3.92
N ALA A 324 -0.02 16.43 -4.57
CA ALA A 324 1.27 15.84 -4.91
C ALA A 324 2.09 16.78 -5.81
N ARG A 325 1.48 17.31 -6.88
CA ARG A 325 2.09 18.32 -7.76
C ARG A 325 2.55 19.55 -6.96
N SER A 326 1.73 20.03 -6.03
CA SER A 326 2.05 21.18 -5.17
C SER A 326 3.18 20.91 -4.18
N ALA A 327 3.29 19.66 -3.71
CA ALA A 327 4.37 19.18 -2.84
C ALA A 327 5.65 18.77 -3.61
N GLY A 328 5.63 18.76 -4.94
CA GLY A 328 6.74 18.29 -5.78
C GLY A 328 6.92 16.76 -5.78
N MET A 329 5.87 16.01 -5.46
CA MET A 329 5.82 14.55 -5.47
C MET A 329 5.21 14.01 -6.77
N TYR A 330 5.62 12.82 -7.17
CA TYR A 330 5.02 12.05 -8.26
C TYR A 330 3.85 11.18 -7.77
N VAL A 331 2.97 10.80 -8.68
CA VAL A 331 1.86 9.88 -8.44
C VAL A 331 1.95 8.67 -9.35
N TRP A 332 1.67 7.52 -8.76
CA TRP A 332 1.34 6.27 -9.42
C TRP A 332 -0.12 5.98 -9.12
N VAL A 333 -0.94 5.89 -10.16
CA VAL A 333 -2.35 5.52 -10.04
C VAL A 333 -2.46 4.01 -10.17
N ASP A 334 -3.07 3.35 -9.19
CA ASP A 334 -3.16 1.88 -9.16
C ASP A 334 -4.62 1.42 -9.26
N CYS A 335 -4.94 0.60 -10.26
CA CYS A 335 -6.24 -0.07 -10.39
C CYS A 335 -6.31 -1.26 -9.41
N HIS A 336 -6.55 -0.95 -8.13
CA HIS A 336 -6.31 -1.88 -7.02
C HIS A 336 -7.35 -3.01 -6.91
N GLY A 337 -8.57 -2.78 -7.39
CA GLY A 337 -9.61 -3.80 -7.53
C GLY A 337 -10.05 -3.90 -8.98
N SER A 338 -10.10 -5.11 -9.53
CA SER A 338 -10.59 -5.41 -10.89
C SER A 338 -11.98 -6.08 -10.88
N PRO A 339 -12.79 -5.93 -11.95
CA PRO A 339 -14.07 -6.61 -12.10
C PRO A 339 -13.99 -8.12 -11.81
N GLY A 340 -14.88 -8.61 -10.95
CA GLY A 340 -14.92 -10.03 -10.54
C GLY A 340 -13.89 -10.45 -9.49
N SER A 341 -13.10 -9.53 -8.92
CA SER A 341 -11.96 -9.77 -8.04
C SER A 341 -10.84 -10.62 -8.65
N GLN A 342 -9.64 -10.06 -8.65
CA GLN A 342 -8.43 -10.71 -9.16
C GLN A 342 -7.71 -11.59 -8.13
N ASN A 343 -8.11 -11.57 -6.85
CA ASN A 343 -7.43 -12.28 -5.76
C ASN A 343 -8.36 -12.89 -4.69
N GLY A 344 -9.60 -12.40 -4.56
CA GLY A 344 -10.55 -12.83 -3.53
C GLY A 344 -10.25 -12.26 -2.14
N PHE A 345 -9.39 -11.25 -2.04
CA PHE A 345 -9.09 -10.52 -0.80
C PHE A 345 -10.02 -9.31 -0.66
N ASP A 346 -10.20 -8.83 0.57
CA ASP A 346 -10.96 -7.61 0.87
C ASP A 346 -10.36 -6.37 0.19
N ASN A 347 -9.03 -6.30 0.06
CA ASN A 347 -8.31 -5.24 -0.67
C ASN A 347 -8.74 -5.11 -2.17
N SER A 348 -9.27 -6.15 -2.81
CA SER A 348 -9.82 -6.04 -4.17
C SER A 348 -11.20 -5.40 -4.24
N GLY A 349 -11.79 -5.08 -3.08
CA GLY A 349 -13.15 -4.58 -2.90
C GLY A 349 -14.20 -5.67 -2.68
N HIS A 350 -13.94 -6.93 -3.04
CA HIS A 350 -14.89 -8.04 -2.88
C HIS A 350 -14.16 -9.33 -2.49
N ALA A 351 -14.31 -9.74 -1.23
CA ALA A 351 -13.67 -10.92 -0.69
C ALA A 351 -14.36 -12.23 -1.14
N GLY A 352 -13.59 -13.30 -1.27
CA GLY A 352 -14.08 -14.65 -1.58
C GLY A 352 -13.94 -15.05 -3.04
N ALA A 353 -14.96 -14.78 -3.87
CA ALA A 353 -15.04 -15.34 -5.21
C ALA A 353 -14.07 -14.65 -6.20
N VAL A 354 -13.27 -15.45 -6.91
CA VAL A 354 -12.32 -14.98 -7.95
C VAL A 354 -12.87 -15.31 -9.33
N GLU A 355 -13.36 -14.30 -10.03
CA GLU A 355 -13.97 -14.40 -11.36
C GLU A 355 -13.34 -13.44 -12.40
N TRP A 356 -12.24 -12.78 -12.06
CA TRP A 356 -11.55 -11.82 -12.93
C TRP A 356 -11.19 -12.37 -14.31
N GLN A 357 -10.70 -13.62 -14.40
CA GLN A 357 -10.33 -14.24 -15.69
C GLN A 357 -11.50 -14.76 -16.54
N THR A 358 -12.75 -14.42 -16.22
CA THR A 358 -13.84 -14.58 -17.19
C THR A 358 -13.70 -13.58 -18.33
N ALA A 359 -14.08 -13.96 -19.55
CA ALA A 359 -13.88 -13.13 -20.74
C ALA A 359 -14.56 -11.74 -20.65
N SER A 360 -15.71 -11.65 -19.97
CA SER A 360 -16.39 -10.39 -19.68
C SER A 360 -15.63 -9.50 -18.71
N ASN A 361 -15.07 -10.07 -17.64
CA ASN A 361 -14.37 -9.31 -16.61
C ASN A 361 -12.99 -8.83 -17.08
N LEU A 362 -12.27 -9.65 -17.86
CA LEU A 362 -11.02 -9.23 -18.52
C LEU A 362 -11.26 -8.06 -19.50
N ALA A 363 -12.31 -8.13 -20.32
CA ALA A 363 -12.67 -7.06 -21.26
C ALA A 363 -13.14 -5.79 -20.54
N ALA A 364 -13.92 -5.93 -19.46
CA ALA A 364 -14.32 -4.81 -18.61
C ALA A 364 -13.10 -4.13 -17.94
N SER A 365 -12.14 -4.92 -17.45
CA SER A 365 -10.89 -4.42 -16.87
C SER A 365 -10.13 -3.55 -17.88
N ILE A 366 -9.97 -4.02 -19.13
CA ILE A 366 -9.30 -3.25 -20.19
C ILE A 366 -10.05 -1.93 -20.48
N SER A 367 -11.38 -1.98 -20.62
CA SER A 367 -12.19 -0.78 -20.91
C SER A 367 -12.11 0.29 -19.81
N ILE A 368 -11.97 -0.14 -18.55
CA ILE A 368 -11.77 0.75 -17.41
C ILE A 368 -10.36 1.34 -17.42
N LEU A 369 -9.34 0.52 -17.70
CA LEU A 369 -7.97 0.99 -17.86
C LEU A 369 -7.82 1.98 -19.02
N GLU A 370 -8.50 1.79 -20.15
CA GLU A 370 -8.57 2.80 -21.23
C GLU A 370 -9.20 4.12 -20.76
N THR A 371 -10.18 4.06 -19.86
CA THR A 371 -10.85 5.25 -19.28
C THR A 371 -9.92 6.00 -18.33
N MET A 372 -9.22 5.28 -17.45
CA MET A 372 -8.16 5.83 -16.59
C MET A 372 -7.02 6.43 -17.43
N ALA A 373 -6.58 5.71 -18.47
CA ALA A 373 -5.50 6.11 -19.37
C ALA A 373 -5.78 7.43 -20.10
N LYS A 374 -7.00 7.61 -20.64
CA LYS A 374 -7.42 8.84 -21.32
C LYS A 374 -7.27 10.09 -20.46
N LYS A 375 -7.52 9.97 -19.14
CA LYS A 375 -7.40 11.08 -18.17
C LYS A 375 -5.96 11.21 -17.66
N TYR A 376 -5.49 10.23 -16.89
CA TYR A 376 -4.23 10.29 -16.15
C TYR A 376 -2.98 10.08 -17.03
N GLY A 377 -3.17 9.59 -18.25
CA GLY A 377 -2.13 9.52 -19.29
C GLY A 377 -2.17 10.67 -20.31
N SER A 378 -3.01 11.69 -20.12
CA SER A 378 -2.97 12.91 -20.94
C SER A 378 -1.76 13.79 -20.60
N MET A 379 -1.44 14.76 -21.45
CA MET A 379 -0.32 15.69 -21.21
C MET A 379 -0.56 16.65 -20.04
N GLU A 380 -1.80 16.82 -19.58
CA GLU A 380 -2.14 17.62 -18.38
C GLU A 380 -1.58 17.01 -17.09
N TYR A 381 -1.42 15.68 -17.05
CA TYR A 381 -0.97 14.94 -15.87
C TYR A 381 0.51 14.52 -15.95
N ALA A 382 1.16 14.74 -17.09
CA ALA A 382 2.49 14.20 -17.41
C ALA A 382 3.67 14.75 -16.57
N ASP A 383 3.44 15.79 -15.77
CA ASP A 383 4.42 16.34 -14.81
C ASP A 383 4.40 15.62 -13.45
N VAL A 384 3.28 14.97 -13.11
CA VAL A 384 3.02 14.36 -11.79
C VAL A 384 2.72 12.86 -11.88
N VAL A 385 1.84 12.41 -12.79
CA VAL A 385 1.51 10.98 -12.97
C VAL A 385 2.60 10.31 -13.81
N VAL A 386 3.35 9.40 -13.18
CA VAL A 386 4.47 8.66 -13.78
C VAL A 386 4.17 7.18 -13.99
N GLY A 387 3.23 6.63 -13.22
CA GLY A 387 2.80 5.23 -13.26
C GLY A 387 1.28 5.10 -13.38
N LEU A 388 0.82 4.12 -14.16
CA LEU A 388 -0.54 3.59 -14.14
C LEU A 388 -0.47 2.07 -14.04
N GLU A 389 -0.95 1.51 -12.93
CA GLU A 389 -1.00 0.06 -12.71
C GLU A 389 -2.25 -0.56 -13.35
N MET A 390 -2.07 -1.72 -13.97
CA MET A 390 -3.15 -2.41 -14.68
C MET A 390 -4.05 -3.22 -13.73
N THR A 391 -3.48 -3.88 -12.72
CA THR A 391 -4.23 -4.50 -11.63
C THR A 391 -3.27 -4.85 -10.50
N ASN A 392 -3.67 -4.55 -9.26
CA ASN A 392 -2.96 -4.98 -8.07
C ASN A 392 -3.09 -6.50 -7.85
N GLU A 393 -2.06 -7.16 -7.34
CA GLU A 393 -2.12 -8.53 -6.74
C GLU A 393 -2.96 -9.62 -7.44
N PRO A 394 -2.99 -9.79 -8.79
CA PRO A 394 -3.74 -10.89 -9.38
C PRO A 394 -3.13 -12.24 -8.98
N ILE A 395 -3.90 -13.14 -8.36
CA ILE A 395 -3.39 -14.47 -8.01
C ILE A 395 -3.07 -15.27 -9.27
N SER A 396 -2.05 -16.13 -9.20
CA SER A 396 -1.64 -17.02 -10.30
C SER A 396 -2.11 -18.48 -10.10
N TYR A 397 -3.10 -18.69 -9.25
CA TYR A 397 -3.62 -20.00 -8.84
C TYR A 397 -5.15 -20.01 -8.76
N GLY A 398 -5.73 -21.21 -8.58
CA GLY A 398 -7.18 -21.40 -8.52
C GLY A 398 -7.84 -21.07 -9.86
N ASN A 399 -8.79 -20.13 -9.85
CA ASN A 399 -9.52 -19.70 -11.04
C ASN A 399 -8.68 -18.84 -12.00
N ASN A 400 -7.54 -18.32 -11.55
CA ASN A 400 -6.62 -17.57 -12.39
C ASN A 400 -5.43 -18.44 -12.83
N GLN A 401 -4.98 -18.20 -14.06
CA GLN A 401 -3.79 -18.81 -14.65
C GLN A 401 -2.78 -17.74 -15.05
N PHE A 402 -1.52 -17.90 -14.67
CA PHE A 402 -0.46 -16.91 -14.94
C PHE A 402 -0.30 -16.59 -16.43
N SER A 403 -0.42 -17.59 -17.31
CA SER A 403 -0.33 -17.39 -18.77
C SER A 403 -1.48 -16.56 -19.36
N VAL A 404 -2.67 -16.62 -18.74
CA VAL A 404 -3.79 -15.73 -19.08
C VAL A 404 -3.52 -14.32 -18.57
N THR A 405 -3.01 -14.16 -17.34
CA THR A 405 -2.56 -12.87 -16.79
C THR A 405 -1.53 -12.20 -17.70
N GLN A 406 -0.53 -12.96 -18.18
CA GLN A 406 0.50 -12.47 -19.11
C GLN A 406 -0.06 -12.11 -20.50
N SER A 407 -1.08 -12.82 -20.98
CA SER A 407 -1.72 -12.54 -22.27
C SER A 407 -2.56 -11.25 -22.18
N TRP A 408 -3.41 -11.18 -21.15
CA TRP A 408 -4.21 -10.00 -20.82
C TRP A 408 -3.35 -8.75 -20.59
N ALA A 409 -2.23 -8.85 -19.88
CA ALA A 409 -1.34 -7.72 -19.64
C ALA A 409 -0.76 -7.12 -20.94
N GLN A 410 -0.56 -7.93 -21.99
CA GLN A 410 -0.11 -7.43 -23.30
C GLN A 410 -1.24 -6.72 -24.07
N GLU A 411 -2.48 -7.22 -23.96
CA GLU A 411 -3.68 -6.60 -24.54
C GLU A 411 -4.00 -5.27 -23.82
N ALA A 412 -4.05 -5.29 -22.49
CA ALA A 412 -4.26 -4.13 -21.63
C ALA A 412 -3.18 -3.06 -21.85
N TYR A 413 -1.90 -3.44 -21.89
CA TYR A 413 -0.82 -2.51 -22.24
C TYR A 413 -1.05 -1.85 -23.60
N THR A 414 -1.42 -2.63 -24.62
CA THR A 414 -1.66 -2.11 -25.97
C THR A 414 -2.83 -1.11 -26.00
N ALA A 415 -3.93 -1.41 -25.31
CA ALA A 415 -5.10 -0.54 -25.19
C ALA A 415 -4.84 0.73 -24.37
N ILE A 416 -4.03 0.65 -23.32
CA ILE A 416 -3.57 1.82 -22.56
C ILE A 416 -2.66 2.68 -23.45
N LYS A 417 -1.64 2.11 -24.10
CA LYS A 417 -0.70 2.89 -24.93
C LYS A 417 -1.36 3.53 -26.16
N SER A 418 -2.49 3.01 -26.66
CA SER A 418 -3.29 3.68 -27.71
C SER A 418 -4.23 4.77 -27.16
N SER A 419 -4.50 4.78 -25.86
CA SER A 419 -5.43 5.70 -25.18
C SER A 419 -4.75 6.91 -24.50
N ILE A 420 -3.43 6.91 -24.35
CA ILE A 420 -2.67 8.00 -23.70
C ILE A 420 -2.05 9.00 -24.69
N GLU A 421 -1.81 10.22 -24.21
CA GLU A 421 -1.01 11.23 -24.91
C GLU A 421 0.46 11.22 -24.44
N ASN A 422 0.69 10.97 -23.14
CA ASN A 422 2.00 10.99 -22.51
C ASN A 422 2.85 9.77 -22.94
N PRO A 423 3.86 9.93 -23.81
CA PRO A 423 4.61 8.80 -24.34
C PRO A 423 5.64 8.25 -23.33
N ASN A 424 5.74 8.84 -22.14
CA ASN A 424 6.69 8.47 -21.09
C ASN A 424 6.02 7.83 -19.86
N LEU A 425 4.68 7.81 -19.80
CA LEU A 425 3.94 7.09 -18.75
C LEU A 425 4.36 5.61 -18.74
N VAL A 426 4.75 5.12 -17.57
CA VAL A 426 5.02 3.70 -17.33
C VAL A 426 3.68 3.03 -17.01
N VAL A 427 3.31 2.05 -17.82
CA VAL A 427 2.22 1.13 -17.53
C VAL A 427 2.82 0.00 -16.71
N VAL A 428 2.30 -0.22 -15.50
CA VAL A 428 2.84 -1.17 -14.54
C VAL A 428 1.90 -2.36 -14.39
N MET A 429 2.48 -3.54 -14.15
CA MET A 429 1.78 -4.77 -13.88
C MET A 429 2.35 -5.39 -12.59
N HIS A 430 1.50 -5.74 -11.62
CA HIS A 430 1.94 -6.54 -10.48
C HIS A 430 2.46 -7.91 -10.95
N ASP A 431 3.50 -8.44 -10.30
CA ASP A 431 4.19 -9.66 -10.72
C ASP A 431 3.37 -10.96 -10.64
N ALA A 432 2.13 -10.87 -10.17
CA ALA A 432 1.17 -11.95 -9.97
C ALA A 432 1.67 -13.07 -9.02
N PHE A 433 2.49 -12.70 -8.05
CA PHE A 433 3.18 -13.57 -7.09
C PHE A 433 4.15 -14.55 -7.77
N GLN A 434 4.75 -14.16 -8.91
CA GLN A 434 5.73 -14.97 -9.65
C GLN A 434 7.14 -14.36 -9.67
N GLY A 435 7.35 -13.20 -9.06
CA GLY A 435 8.62 -12.48 -9.06
C GLY A 435 8.89 -11.72 -10.37
N ALA A 436 9.73 -10.69 -10.30
CA ALA A 436 9.95 -9.78 -11.43
C ALA A 436 10.60 -10.50 -12.64
N SER A 437 11.49 -11.46 -12.41
CA SER A 437 12.15 -12.19 -13.49
C SER A 437 11.19 -12.96 -14.41
N ALA A 438 10.03 -13.43 -13.90
CA ALA A 438 9.04 -14.19 -14.67
C ALA A 438 8.38 -13.37 -15.81
N TRP A 439 8.47 -12.05 -15.74
CA TRP A 439 7.86 -11.11 -16.70
C TRP A 439 8.81 -10.59 -17.76
N THR A 440 10.10 -10.93 -17.68
CA THR A 440 11.15 -10.40 -18.59
C THR A 440 10.85 -10.69 -20.07
N SER A 441 10.31 -11.86 -20.41
CA SER A 441 9.91 -12.20 -21.78
C SER A 441 8.73 -11.35 -22.30
N VAL A 442 7.75 -11.05 -21.44
CA VAL A 442 6.62 -10.16 -21.78
C VAL A 442 7.14 -8.74 -22.01
N ALA A 443 8.00 -8.23 -21.12
CA ALA A 443 8.61 -6.91 -21.29
C ALA A 443 9.45 -6.82 -22.58
N GLN A 444 10.24 -7.84 -22.91
CA GLN A 444 11.01 -7.87 -24.17
C GLN A 444 10.10 -7.83 -25.42
N SER A 445 8.90 -8.42 -25.36
CA SER A 445 7.87 -8.31 -26.40
C SER A 445 7.32 -6.87 -26.50
N LEU A 446 6.97 -6.24 -25.37
CA LEU A 446 6.27 -4.97 -25.30
C LEU A 446 7.14 -3.71 -25.51
N ILE A 447 8.39 -3.72 -25.01
CA ILE A 447 9.31 -2.57 -25.06
C ILE A 447 10.64 -2.86 -25.80
N GLY A 448 10.81 -4.07 -26.31
CA GLY A 448 11.98 -4.49 -27.09
C GLY A 448 13.20 -4.85 -26.24
N ALA A 449 14.02 -5.78 -26.74
CA ALA A 449 15.14 -6.35 -25.99
C ALA A 449 16.34 -5.42 -25.71
N ASN A 450 16.45 -4.26 -26.40
CA ASN A 450 17.67 -3.44 -26.43
C ASN A 450 17.44 -1.98 -25.99
N GLY A 451 16.78 -1.77 -24.85
CA GLY A 451 16.69 -0.43 -24.25
C GLY A 451 15.84 0.57 -25.03
N GLY A 452 14.69 0.12 -25.55
CA GLY A 452 13.61 1.01 -25.97
C GLY A 452 13.10 1.86 -24.80
N LYS A 453 12.09 2.71 -25.02
CA LYS A 453 11.46 3.42 -23.91
C LYS A 453 10.93 2.41 -22.90
N LYS A 454 11.44 2.47 -21.66
CA LYS A 454 11.04 1.60 -20.54
C LYS A 454 9.64 1.98 -20.01
N THR A 455 8.61 1.80 -20.84
CA THR A 455 7.21 2.19 -20.56
C THR A 455 6.31 1.04 -20.11
N PHE A 456 6.83 -0.18 -20.06
CA PHE A 456 6.24 -1.29 -19.31
C PHE A 456 7.12 -1.55 -18.10
N GLY A 457 6.54 -1.63 -16.90
CA GLY A 457 7.23 -1.94 -15.65
C GLY A 457 6.53 -3.04 -14.86
N ILE A 458 7.22 -3.56 -13.85
CA ILE A 458 6.69 -4.56 -12.92
C ILE A 458 6.72 -4.03 -11.50
N ASP A 459 5.63 -4.31 -10.78
CA ASP A 459 5.54 -4.18 -9.33
C ASP A 459 5.72 -5.55 -8.66
N THR A 460 6.41 -5.61 -7.52
CA THR A 460 6.56 -6.81 -6.69
C THR A 460 6.35 -6.45 -5.22
N HIS A 461 5.56 -7.27 -4.53
CA HIS A 461 5.20 -7.05 -3.13
C HIS A 461 6.04 -7.95 -2.22
N LEU A 462 6.75 -7.35 -1.26
CA LEU A 462 7.77 -8.02 -0.47
C LEU A 462 7.46 -7.92 1.04
N TYR A 463 6.88 -9.01 1.55
CA TYR A 463 6.47 -9.18 2.93
C TYR A 463 7.08 -10.44 3.54
N GLN A 464 7.26 -10.48 4.87
CA GLN A 464 7.82 -11.62 5.61
C GLN A 464 7.05 -11.88 6.92
N LEU A 465 5.76 -12.20 6.82
CA LEU A 465 4.90 -12.50 7.97
C LEU A 465 3.67 -13.38 7.68
N TYR A 466 3.49 -13.82 6.44
CA TYR A 466 2.25 -14.48 5.99
C TYR A 466 2.36 -16.00 5.89
N THR A 467 3.56 -16.56 6.00
CA THR A 467 3.83 -18.00 5.91
C THR A 467 4.41 -18.57 7.21
N ASP A 468 4.26 -19.88 7.41
CA ASP A 468 4.92 -20.60 8.50
C ASP A 468 6.46 -20.51 8.42
N ALA A 469 7.01 -20.31 7.21
CA ALA A 469 8.44 -20.08 7.01
C ALA A 469 8.87 -18.73 7.58
N ASP A 470 8.12 -17.65 7.26
CA ASP A 470 8.35 -16.31 7.82
C ASP A 470 8.26 -16.32 9.35
N ASN A 471 7.24 -17.01 9.88
CA ASN A 471 6.98 -17.14 11.32
C ASN A 471 8.06 -17.92 12.08
N ALA A 472 8.98 -18.58 11.37
CA ALA A 472 10.13 -19.29 11.93
C ALA A 472 11.44 -18.45 11.87
N LEU A 473 11.41 -17.23 11.35
CA LEU A 473 12.59 -16.36 11.23
C LEU A 473 12.82 -15.51 12.49
N THR A 474 14.07 -15.43 12.93
CA THR A 474 14.54 -14.36 13.83
C THR A 474 14.77 -13.07 13.05
N GLN A 475 14.90 -11.92 13.71
CA GLN A 475 15.12 -10.65 12.99
C GLN A 475 16.37 -10.66 12.11
N ALA A 476 17.43 -11.32 12.57
CA ALA A 476 18.66 -11.48 11.78
C ALA A 476 18.45 -12.31 10.51
N GLN A 477 17.55 -13.31 10.55
CA GLN A 477 17.16 -14.08 9.37
C GLN A 477 16.27 -13.28 8.44
N HIS A 478 15.28 -12.54 8.97
CA HIS A 478 14.47 -11.60 8.17
C HIS A 478 15.33 -10.59 7.40
N ILE A 479 16.35 -10.01 8.07
CA ILE A 479 17.34 -9.12 7.44
C ILE A 479 18.13 -9.87 6.33
N SER A 480 18.62 -11.08 6.61
CA SER A 480 19.35 -11.89 5.62
C SER A 480 18.50 -12.24 4.39
N GLU A 481 17.20 -12.47 4.59
CA GLU A 481 16.25 -12.77 3.52
C GLU A 481 15.94 -11.52 2.70
N ALA A 482 15.71 -10.37 3.35
CA ALA A 482 15.55 -9.09 2.65
C ALA A 482 16.76 -8.74 1.77
N CYS A 483 17.98 -8.97 2.29
CA CYS A 483 19.22 -8.81 1.53
C CYS A 483 19.29 -9.69 0.27
N SER A 484 18.63 -10.86 0.26
CA SER A 484 18.65 -11.81 -0.86
C SER A 484 17.82 -11.35 -2.06
N TRP A 485 16.76 -10.57 -1.85
CA TRP A 485 15.88 -10.03 -2.91
C TRP A 485 16.61 -9.15 -3.92
N SER A 486 17.76 -8.58 -3.52
CA SER A 486 18.60 -7.72 -4.37
C SER A 486 18.95 -8.34 -5.74
N ALA A 487 19.07 -9.67 -5.84
CA ALA A 487 19.43 -10.36 -7.08
C ALA A 487 18.27 -10.46 -8.10
N ASP A 488 17.06 -10.82 -7.65
CA ASP A 488 15.90 -10.90 -8.55
C ASP A 488 15.45 -9.50 -8.99
N LEU A 489 15.37 -8.57 -8.03
CA LEU A 489 15.08 -7.16 -8.30
C LEU A 489 16.01 -6.58 -9.36
N ALA A 490 17.34 -6.79 -9.23
CA ALA A 490 18.30 -6.30 -10.22
C ALA A 490 18.15 -6.98 -11.60
N THR A 491 17.74 -8.26 -11.62
CA THR A 491 17.53 -9.02 -12.86
C THR A 491 16.31 -8.50 -13.62
N GLY A 492 15.18 -8.28 -12.94
CA GLY A 492 14.01 -7.62 -13.52
C GLY A 492 14.31 -6.19 -13.95
N ASN A 493 14.94 -5.39 -13.07
CA ASN A 493 15.20 -3.96 -13.27
C ASN A 493 16.21 -3.68 -14.41
N ALA A 494 17.04 -4.67 -14.78
CA ALA A 494 17.86 -4.60 -15.98
C ALA A 494 17.01 -4.52 -17.26
N VAL A 495 15.94 -5.34 -17.36
CA VAL A 495 15.07 -5.45 -18.54
C VAL A 495 14.01 -4.34 -18.59
N MET A 496 13.25 -4.16 -17.52
CA MET A 496 12.16 -3.18 -17.36
C MET A 496 12.41 -2.34 -16.09
N PRO A 497 11.63 -1.30 -15.76
CA PRO A 497 11.61 -0.76 -14.42
C PRO A 497 10.93 -1.78 -13.50
N THR A 498 11.62 -2.20 -12.44
CA THR A 498 11.03 -3.03 -11.37
C THR A 498 10.92 -2.18 -10.12
N TYR A 499 9.76 -2.15 -9.49
CA TYR A 499 9.48 -1.40 -8.27
C TYR A 499 9.08 -2.36 -7.16
N VAL A 500 9.27 -1.94 -5.91
CA VAL A 500 8.71 -2.62 -4.73
C VAL A 500 7.55 -1.78 -4.22
N GLY A 501 6.39 -1.92 -4.85
CA GLY A 501 5.19 -1.13 -4.60
C GLY A 501 4.53 -1.42 -3.26
N GLU A 502 4.85 -2.54 -2.64
CA GLU A 502 4.44 -2.82 -1.27
C GLU A 502 5.49 -3.60 -0.47
N TRP A 503 5.64 -3.19 0.78
CA TRP A 503 6.50 -3.76 1.84
C TRP A 503 6.18 -3.03 3.15
N SER A 504 6.55 -3.58 4.31
CA SER A 504 6.28 -2.95 5.61
C SER A 504 7.36 -3.19 6.67
N ALA A 505 7.16 -2.65 7.87
CA ALA A 505 8.00 -2.96 9.04
C ALA A 505 7.59 -4.26 9.73
N ALA A 506 6.45 -4.84 9.36
CA ALA A 506 5.81 -5.91 10.12
C ALA A 506 6.48 -7.27 9.87
N THR A 507 6.88 -7.92 10.96
CA THR A 507 7.31 -9.31 11.01
C THR A 507 6.63 -10.00 12.21
N ASN A 508 6.92 -11.26 12.46
CA ASN A 508 6.40 -11.98 13.63
C ASN A 508 7.56 -12.41 14.54
N ILE A 509 8.08 -11.45 15.31
CA ILE A 509 9.18 -11.67 16.26
C ILE A 509 8.83 -11.28 17.70
N CYS A 510 9.63 -11.83 18.61
CA CYS A 510 9.73 -11.49 20.02
C CYS A 510 11.13 -10.97 20.35
N VAL A 511 11.24 -9.87 21.11
CA VAL A 511 12.52 -9.28 21.53
C VAL A 511 12.70 -9.42 23.04
N ASN A 512 13.72 -10.20 23.42
CA ASN A 512 14.05 -10.50 24.81
C ASN A 512 14.72 -9.30 25.52
N PRO A 513 14.75 -9.27 26.87
CA PRO A 513 15.39 -8.20 27.64
C PRO A 513 16.90 -8.00 27.37
N ASP A 514 17.59 -9.01 26.82
CA ASP A 514 19.00 -8.93 26.40
C ASP A 514 19.18 -8.40 24.95
N GLY A 515 18.08 -8.09 24.26
CA GLY A 515 18.04 -7.63 22.87
C GLY A 515 18.14 -8.75 21.83
N SER A 516 18.22 -10.02 22.24
CA SER A 516 18.10 -11.16 21.32
C SER A 516 16.66 -11.31 20.80
N THR A 517 16.50 -11.92 19.62
CA THR A 517 15.18 -12.09 19.00
C THR A 517 14.82 -13.57 18.87
N THR A 518 13.56 -13.89 19.12
CA THR A 518 12.96 -15.22 18.92
C THR A 518 11.86 -15.10 17.87
N ALA A 519 11.72 -16.13 17.02
CA ALA A 519 10.69 -16.18 15.99
C ALA A 519 9.30 -16.46 16.59
N GLY A 520 8.26 -15.97 15.92
CA GLY A 520 6.86 -16.25 16.23
C GLY A 520 6.11 -15.10 16.91
N THR A 521 4.79 -15.28 16.97
CA THR A 521 3.79 -14.28 17.41
C THR A 521 3.56 -14.21 18.92
N SER A 522 4.30 -14.99 19.73
CA SER A 522 4.09 -15.09 21.18
C SER A 522 5.39 -15.24 21.95
N CYS A 523 5.53 -14.47 23.03
CA CYS A 523 6.77 -14.47 23.81
C CYS A 523 6.68 -15.43 25.00
N SER A 524 7.69 -16.28 25.15
CA SER A 524 7.82 -17.29 26.21
C SER A 524 8.79 -16.89 27.33
N VAL A 525 9.50 -15.77 27.17
CA VAL A 525 10.52 -15.26 28.10
C VAL A 525 9.96 -14.08 28.89
N SER A 526 10.22 -14.04 30.20
CA SER A 526 9.76 -12.94 31.06
C SER A 526 10.40 -11.60 30.64
N GLY A 527 9.58 -10.56 30.48
CA GLY A 527 10.02 -9.24 30.02
C GLY A 527 10.27 -9.12 28.51
N CYS A 528 9.99 -10.17 27.73
CA CYS A 528 10.08 -10.15 26.28
C CYS A 528 8.81 -9.50 25.66
N GLN A 529 8.97 -8.74 24.56
CA GLN A 529 7.88 -8.04 23.87
C GLN A 529 7.67 -8.62 22.47
N CYS A 530 6.41 -8.92 22.12
CA CYS A 530 6.02 -9.31 20.76
C CYS A 530 5.91 -8.06 19.87
N GLN A 531 6.25 -8.17 18.58
CA GLN A 531 6.04 -7.07 17.63
C GLN A 531 4.55 -6.80 17.34
N ASN A 532 3.70 -7.83 17.45
CA ASN A 532 2.24 -7.74 17.27
C ASN A 532 1.49 -7.15 18.49
N GLY A 533 2.22 -6.62 19.49
CA GLY A 533 1.64 -5.86 20.59
C GLY A 533 1.25 -4.43 20.19
N ASP A 534 0.90 -3.61 21.17
CA ASP A 534 0.59 -2.19 20.93
C ASP A 534 1.84 -1.45 20.41
N PHE A 535 1.68 -0.77 19.29
CA PHE A 535 2.73 0.02 18.66
C PHE A 535 3.15 1.23 19.50
N ASP A 536 2.22 1.77 20.30
CA ASP A 536 2.52 2.90 21.15
C ASP A 536 3.42 2.53 22.34
N GLU A 537 3.39 1.26 22.74
CA GLU A 537 4.13 0.67 23.86
C GLU A 537 5.45 -0.03 23.45
N LEU A 538 5.89 0.09 22.18
CA LEU A 538 7.15 -0.53 21.73
C LEU A 538 8.36 0.00 22.52
N ASN A 539 9.16 -0.93 23.05
CA ASN A 539 10.38 -0.60 23.76
C ASN A 539 11.56 -0.36 22.79
N ASP A 540 12.60 0.31 23.27
CA ASP A 540 13.80 0.66 22.49
C ASP A 540 14.46 -0.54 21.80
N ALA A 541 14.37 -1.74 22.39
CA ALA A 541 14.93 -2.95 21.81
C ALA A 541 14.12 -3.43 20.60
N MET A 542 12.78 -3.40 20.68
CA MET A 542 11.90 -3.67 19.53
C MET A 542 12.06 -2.63 18.43
N VAL A 543 12.03 -1.34 18.79
CA VAL A 543 12.24 -0.23 17.84
C VAL A 543 13.56 -0.40 17.08
N LYS A 544 14.64 -0.77 17.78
CA LYS A 544 15.94 -1.08 17.17
C LYS A 544 15.87 -2.23 16.17
N GLN A 545 15.22 -3.34 16.51
CA GLN A 545 15.14 -4.53 15.64
C GLN A 545 14.33 -4.22 14.36
N MET A 546 13.17 -3.57 14.51
CA MET A 546 12.38 -3.10 13.37
C MET A 546 13.16 -2.08 12.51
N ARG A 547 13.88 -1.16 13.14
CA ARG A 547 14.71 -0.16 12.44
C ARG A 547 15.84 -0.79 11.64
N MET A 548 16.49 -1.83 12.16
CA MET A 548 17.49 -2.61 11.42
C MET A 548 16.89 -3.26 10.17
N PHE A 549 15.72 -3.90 10.31
CA PHE A 549 15.00 -4.52 9.19
C PHE A 549 14.59 -3.52 8.10
N ILE A 550 13.99 -2.39 8.49
CA ILE A 550 13.64 -1.29 7.57
C ILE A 550 14.87 -0.80 6.81
N GLU A 551 15.99 -0.54 7.48
CA GLU A 551 17.19 -0.03 6.80
C GLU A 551 17.83 -1.05 5.83
N ALA A 552 17.75 -2.35 6.13
CA ALA A 552 18.20 -3.41 5.23
C ALA A 552 17.32 -3.49 3.96
N GLN A 553 15.99 -3.44 4.12
CA GLN A 553 15.04 -3.39 3.00
C GLN A 553 15.29 -2.16 2.12
N LEU A 554 15.38 -0.97 2.71
CA LEU A 554 15.66 0.27 1.99
C LEU A 554 16.99 0.25 1.21
N ASP A 555 18.06 -0.31 1.79
CA ASP A 555 19.36 -0.45 1.09
C ASP A 555 19.28 -1.40 -0.12
N VAL A 556 18.48 -2.46 -0.03
CA VAL A 556 18.23 -3.40 -1.14
C VAL A 556 17.42 -2.72 -2.25
N PHE A 557 16.32 -2.05 -1.90
CA PHE A 557 15.46 -1.41 -2.89
C PHE A 557 16.19 -0.27 -3.60
N GLU A 558 16.90 0.60 -2.87
CA GLU A 558 17.67 1.71 -3.46
C GLU A 558 18.86 1.27 -4.32
N SER A 559 19.34 0.03 -4.18
CA SER A 559 20.44 -0.50 -4.99
C SER A 559 20.00 -1.37 -6.17
N SER A 560 18.84 -2.03 -6.10
CA SER A 560 18.40 -3.00 -7.11
C SER A 560 17.12 -2.64 -7.87
N SER A 561 16.24 -1.77 -7.37
CA SER A 561 14.96 -1.42 -8.01
C SER A 561 14.97 -0.04 -8.71
N SER A 562 13.83 0.37 -9.27
CA SER A 562 13.54 1.72 -9.76
C SER A 562 12.76 2.58 -8.75
N GLY A 563 12.31 1.97 -7.64
CA GLY A 563 11.60 2.64 -6.56
C GLY A 563 11.03 1.68 -5.51
N TYR A 564 10.56 2.23 -4.41
CA TYR A 564 9.79 1.53 -3.38
C TYR A 564 8.61 2.37 -2.90
N PHE A 565 7.55 1.71 -2.40
CA PHE A 565 6.41 2.33 -1.76
C PHE A 565 6.04 1.52 -0.51
N MET A 566 6.21 2.11 0.68
CA MET A 566 5.85 1.40 1.92
C MET A 566 4.32 1.30 2.04
N TRP A 567 3.82 0.12 2.36
CA TRP A 567 2.44 -0.08 2.78
C TRP A 567 2.34 0.15 4.30
N ALA A 568 1.75 1.24 4.79
CA ALA A 568 1.13 2.37 4.10
C ALA A 568 1.43 3.70 4.80
N ALA A 569 1.00 4.83 4.23
CA ALA A 569 1.21 6.16 4.82
C ALA A 569 0.58 6.29 6.23
N LYS A 570 -0.64 5.76 6.39
CA LYS A 570 -1.39 5.60 7.63
C LYS A 570 -1.75 4.13 7.79
N GLY A 571 -1.70 3.62 9.01
CA GLY A 571 -2.02 2.23 9.34
C GLY A 571 -1.61 1.85 10.77
N PRO A 572 -2.18 0.76 11.33
CA PRO A 572 -1.85 0.29 12.67
C PRO A 572 -0.48 -0.40 12.72
N GLY A 573 0.15 -0.45 13.90
CA GLY A 573 1.35 -1.27 14.07
C GLY A 573 2.52 -0.88 13.16
N GLY A 574 3.30 -1.89 12.76
CA GLY A 574 4.39 -1.77 11.78
C GLY A 574 3.95 -1.42 10.35
N TRP A 575 2.66 -1.17 10.11
CA TRP A 575 2.11 -0.75 8.82
C TRP A 575 2.00 0.76 8.67
N GLY A 576 2.09 1.56 9.74
CA GLY A 576 2.01 3.02 9.65
C GLY A 576 3.36 3.68 9.41
N PHE A 577 3.60 4.24 8.21
CA PHE A 577 4.82 5.03 7.93
C PHE A 577 4.94 6.23 8.88
N LEU A 578 3.88 7.03 9.04
CA LEU A 578 3.91 8.22 9.90
C LEU A 578 4.14 7.86 11.38
N ASN A 579 3.46 6.83 11.89
CA ASN A 579 3.66 6.32 13.25
C ASN A 579 5.09 5.79 13.42
N GLY A 580 5.61 5.10 12.42
CA GLY A 580 6.98 4.58 12.39
C GLY A 580 8.05 5.68 12.36
N ILE A 581 7.77 6.84 11.74
CA ILE A 581 8.62 8.04 11.83
C ILE A 581 8.63 8.57 13.27
N GLU A 582 7.47 8.66 13.93
CA GLU A 582 7.36 9.16 15.31
C GLU A 582 8.09 8.25 16.32
N LYS A 583 7.92 6.92 16.21
CA LYS A 583 8.64 5.94 17.05
C LYS A 583 10.12 5.76 16.66
N GLY A 584 10.58 6.35 15.55
CA GLY A 584 11.95 6.20 15.06
C GLY A 584 12.27 4.86 14.38
N VAL A 585 11.26 3.99 14.17
CA VAL A 585 11.35 2.77 13.36
C VAL A 585 11.69 3.08 11.90
N ILE A 586 11.15 4.16 11.36
CA ILE A 586 11.41 4.63 9.99
C ILE A 586 12.50 5.72 10.03
N PRO A 587 13.49 5.69 9.11
CA PRO A 587 14.45 6.78 8.96
C PRO A 587 13.81 8.12 8.63
N ASN A 588 14.23 9.19 9.33
CA ASN A 588 13.83 10.56 9.02
C ASN A 588 15.08 11.48 8.96
N PRO A 589 15.46 12.02 7.78
CA PRO A 589 14.86 11.75 6.48
C PRO A 589 15.01 10.28 6.06
N VAL A 590 14.21 9.82 5.10
CA VAL A 590 14.16 8.40 4.65
C VAL A 590 15.51 7.84 4.13
N THR A 591 16.44 8.72 3.78
CA THR A 591 17.81 8.39 3.35
C THR A 591 18.81 8.23 4.51
N SER A 592 18.41 8.50 5.75
CA SER A 592 19.28 8.33 6.93
C SER A 592 19.47 6.85 7.27
N ARG A 593 20.62 6.51 7.88
CA ARG A 593 20.96 5.17 8.34
C ARG A 593 21.63 5.20 9.71
N SER A 594 21.08 4.44 10.65
CA SER A 594 21.63 4.14 11.98
C SER A 594 22.41 2.83 11.98
N TYR A 595 22.06 1.91 11.07
CA TYR A 595 22.61 0.56 10.93
C TYR A 595 23.02 0.31 9.46
N PRO A 596 24.03 1.02 8.95
CA PRO A 596 24.45 0.91 7.55
C PRO A 596 25.15 -0.43 7.24
N ALA A 597 25.12 -0.83 5.96
CA ALA A 597 25.89 -1.95 5.39
C ALA A 597 25.51 -3.36 5.89
N GLN A 598 24.25 -3.56 6.30
CA GLN A 598 23.74 -4.87 6.77
C GLN A 598 23.81 -5.95 5.68
N CYS A 599 23.55 -5.60 4.42
CA CYS A 599 23.56 -6.55 3.28
C CYS A 599 24.94 -6.77 2.63
N GLY A 600 26.05 -6.58 3.37
CA GLY A 600 27.39 -6.84 2.86
C GLY A 600 27.91 -5.83 1.82
N GLY A 601 27.20 -4.73 1.60
CA GLY A 601 27.64 -3.61 0.78
C GLY A 601 28.99 -3.07 1.28
N SER A 602 30.03 -3.22 0.46
CA SER A 602 31.43 -3.06 0.86
C SER A 602 31.72 -1.81 1.70
N SER A 603 32.51 -1.98 2.77
CA SER A 603 33.18 -0.93 3.57
C SER A 603 34.28 -0.18 2.78
N GLY A 604 33.96 0.22 1.55
CA GLY A 604 34.88 0.56 0.46
C GLY A 604 34.59 1.89 -0.24
N ARG A 605 33.73 2.76 0.31
CA ARG A 605 33.67 4.19 -0.05
C ARG A 605 33.88 5.08 1.19
N ARG A 606 35.11 5.04 1.71
CA ARG A 606 35.63 6.13 2.55
C ARG A 606 35.60 7.45 1.75
N ASP A 607 35.37 8.55 2.45
CA ASP A 607 35.29 9.90 1.89
C ASP A 607 36.41 10.23 0.89
N VAL A 608 36.05 10.38 -0.38
CA VAL A 608 36.86 11.12 -1.37
C VAL A 608 36.14 12.42 -1.73
N ARG A 609 35.88 13.25 -0.71
CA ARG A 609 35.47 14.65 -0.93
C ARG A 609 35.94 15.64 0.14
N ARG A 610 37.20 15.53 0.57
CA ARG A 610 37.84 16.58 1.39
C ARG A 610 39.36 16.71 1.18
N SER A 611 39.79 17.36 0.08
CA SER A 611 41.10 18.06 -0.02
C SER A 611 41.44 18.64 -1.42
N THR A 612 40.51 19.31 -2.11
CA THR A 612 40.88 20.25 -3.19
C THR A 612 41.40 21.56 -2.57
N GLY A 613 42.58 21.51 -1.94
CA GLY A 613 43.13 22.61 -1.14
C GLY A 613 44.64 22.74 -1.24
N ARG A 614 45.09 23.76 -1.99
CA ARG A 614 46.46 24.28 -2.14
C ARG A 614 47.50 23.37 -2.83
N ARG A 615 47.83 23.78 -4.06
CA ARG A 615 49.15 23.58 -4.66
C ARG A 615 50.20 24.25 -3.76
N GLY A 616 51.23 23.51 -3.35
CA GLY A 616 52.46 24.06 -2.78
C GLY A 616 53.63 23.67 -3.67
N TRP A 617 54.37 24.65 -4.18
CA TRP A 617 55.62 24.42 -4.91
C TRP A 617 56.75 24.12 -3.91
N PHE A 618 57.66 23.20 -4.23
CA PHE A 618 59.08 23.49 -4.54
C PHE A 618 59.97 22.25 -4.41
N TRP A 619 60.85 22.08 -5.42
CA TRP A 619 62.00 21.17 -5.54
C TRP A 619 61.76 19.66 -5.34
#